data_AF-A0A392Q247-F1
#
_entry.id   AF-A0A392Q247-F1
#
_cell.length_a   1.000
_cell.length_b   1.000
_cell.length_c   1.000
_cell.angle_alpha   90.00
_cell.angle_beta   90.00
_cell.angle_gamma   90.00
#
_symmetry.space_group_name_H-M   'P 1'
#
loop_
_entity.id
_entity.type
_entity.pdbx_description
1 polymer ?
#
loop_
_entity_poly.entity_id
_entity_poly.type
_entity_poly.pdbx_seq_one_letter_code
_entity_poly.pdbx_strand_id
1 'polypeptide(L)'
;MAGDNSNHDPPMTSQAVVSEIRRLQAKVTSIEQGKANKEIGSEEDEITESQPLSQALWDAKVPDNFKTPHLPTFDGKSDPSEHLMAVGTQTAIIGAAEHLKCKLLSGTFKDAALR
;
A
#
# COMPACT_ATOMS: atom_id res chain seq x y z
N MET A 1 29.91 -29.27 -43.89
CA MET A 1 28.62 -29.98 -43.78
C MET A 1 28.02 -29.69 -42.41
N ALA A 2 26.69 -29.60 -42.35
CA ALA A 2 25.86 -29.18 -41.22
C ALA A 2 25.69 -30.26 -40.12
N GLY A 3 25.38 -29.78 -38.90
CA GLY A 3 24.56 -30.41 -37.85
C GLY A 3 25.12 -31.68 -37.20
N ASP A 4 24.82 -32.02 -35.95
CA ASP A 4 23.76 -31.57 -35.07
C ASP A 4 24.17 -31.91 -33.62
N ASN A 5 23.96 -30.97 -32.70
CA ASN A 5 24.14 -31.16 -31.26
C ASN A 5 22.83 -31.71 -30.69
N SER A 6 22.67 -33.03 -30.66
CA SER A 6 21.51 -33.64 -30.01
C SER A 6 21.72 -33.68 -28.49
N ASN A 7 21.30 -32.61 -27.80
CA ASN A 7 21.13 -32.59 -26.35
C ASN A 7 19.87 -33.40 -26.02
N HIS A 8 20.03 -34.64 -25.53
CA HIS A 8 18.91 -35.51 -25.19
C HIS A 8 18.46 -35.21 -23.76
N ASP A 9 17.44 -34.35 -23.61
CA ASP A 9 16.69 -34.26 -22.37
C ASP A 9 15.93 -35.58 -22.14
N PRO A 10 16.08 -36.24 -20.97
CA PRO A 10 15.43 -37.52 -20.73
C PRO A 10 13.90 -37.34 -20.70
N PRO A 11 13.14 -38.24 -21.35
CA PRO A 11 11.69 -38.17 -21.38
C PRO A 11 11.14 -38.39 -19.97
N MET A 12 10.41 -37.39 -19.44
CA MET A 12 9.62 -37.52 -18.22
C MET A 12 8.68 -38.70 -18.36
N THR A 13 8.85 -39.71 -17.51
CA THR A 13 8.06 -40.94 -17.56
C THR A 13 6.60 -40.66 -17.17
N SER A 14 5.63 -41.35 -17.78
CA SER A 14 4.21 -41.16 -17.46
C SER A 14 3.90 -41.36 -15.97
N GLN A 15 4.71 -42.20 -15.29
CA GLN A 15 4.62 -42.42 -13.86
C GLN A 15 5.00 -41.17 -13.04
N ALA A 16 6.02 -40.42 -13.47
CA ALA A 16 6.43 -39.17 -12.82
C ALA A 16 5.33 -38.10 -12.91
N VAL A 17 4.65 -38.02 -14.06
CA VAL A 17 3.53 -37.11 -14.27
C VAL A 17 2.35 -37.45 -13.35
N VAL A 18 2.02 -38.73 -13.19
CA VAL A 18 0.92 -39.17 -12.31
C VAL A 18 1.23 -38.90 -10.83
N SER A 19 2.48 -39.11 -10.39
CA SER A 19 2.88 -38.76 -9.02
C SER A 19 2.79 -37.26 -8.76
N GLU A 20 3.14 -36.45 -9.75
CA GLU A 20 3.09 -34.99 -9.64
C GLU A 20 1.66 -34.46 -9.57
N ILE A 21 0.74 -35.02 -10.37
CA ILE A 21 -0.69 -34.71 -10.30
C ILE A 21 -1.23 -35.02 -8.89
N ARG A 22 -0.92 -36.20 -8.34
CA ARG A 22 -1.35 -36.58 -6.98
C ARG A 22 -0.80 -35.63 -5.92
N ARG A 23 0.47 -35.24 -6.05
CA ARG A 23 1.13 -34.27 -5.15
C ARG A 23 0.46 -32.90 -5.20
N LEU A 24 0.15 -32.42 -6.41
CA LEU A 24 -0.53 -31.14 -6.61
C LEU A 24 -1.96 -31.17 -6.05
N GLN A 25 -2.70 -32.25 -6.26
CA GLN A 25 -4.04 -32.45 -5.69
C GLN A 25 -4.01 -32.40 -4.15
N ALA A 26 -3.07 -33.11 -3.52
CA ALA A 26 -2.90 -33.06 -2.07
C ALA A 26 -2.58 -31.65 -1.55
N LYS A 27 -1.76 -30.89 -2.30
CA LYS A 27 -1.45 -29.49 -1.96
C LYS A 27 -2.67 -28.58 -2.06
N VAL A 28 -3.51 -28.75 -3.10
CA VAL A 28 -4.75 -27.98 -3.27
C VAL A 28 -5.73 -28.26 -2.13
N THR A 29 -5.95 -29.54 -1.78
CA THR A 29 -6.83 -29.91 -0.66
C THR A 29 -6.32 -29.35 0.68
N SER A 30 -5.00 -29.34 0.91
CA SER A 30 -4.42 -28.76 2.12
C SER A 30 -4.58 -27.23 2.18
N ILE A 31 -4.50 -26.53 1.05
CA ILE A 31 -4.78 -25.09 0.95
C ILE A 31 -6.26 -24.80 1.20
N GLU A 32 -7.17 -25.59 0.62
CA GLU A 32 -8.61 -25.45 0.83
C GLU A 32 -9.03 -25.72 2.28
N GLN A 33 -8.43 -26.73 2.93
CA GLN A 33 -8.66 -27.00 4.36
C GLN A 33 -8.06 -25.93 5.27
N GLY A 34 -6.89 -25.39 4.93
CA GLY A 34 -6.28 -24.25 5.63
C GLY A 34 -7.13 -22.98 5.55
N LYS A 35 -7.88 -22.78 4.44
CA LYS A 35 -8.84 -21.69 4.29
C LYS A 35 -10.10 -21.84 5.15
N ALA A 36 -10.50 -23.07 5.49
CA ALA A 36 -11.65 -23.32 6.38
C ALA A 36 -11.29 -23.21 7.87
N ASN A 37 -10.01 -23.29 8.23
CA ASN A 37 -9.55 -23.27 9.63
C ASN A 37 -8.77 -22.01 10.02
N LYS A 38 -8.63 -21.03 9.10
CA LYS A 38 -8.08 -19.70 9.35
C LYS A 38 -9.18 -18.64 9.19
N GLU A 39 -10.21 -18.74 10.03
CA GLU A 39 -11.15 -17.63 10.29
C GLU A 39 -10.79 -16.88 11.59
N ILE A 40 -9.59 -17.10 12.13
CA ILE A 40 -9.03 -16.30 13.24
C ILE A 40 -7.56 -16.07 12.96
N GLY A 41 -7.29 -14.96 12.28
CA GLY A 41 -5.98 -14.53 11.83
C GLY A 41 -6.15 -13.49 10.72
N SER A 42 -7.06 -12.54 10.95
CA SER A 42 -7.31 -11.38 10.11
C SER A 42 -6.07 -10.49 10.10
N GLU A 43 -5.15 -10.75 9.18
CA GLU A 43 -3.99 -9.86 8.96
C GLU A 43 -3.75 -9.59 7.46
N GLU A 44 -4.67 -9.97 6.57
CA GLU A 44 -4.48 -9.79 5.13
C GLU A 44 -5.69 -9.26 4.34
N ASP A 45 -6.82 -8.96 4.99
CA ASP A 45 -7.98 -8.30 4.35
C ASP A 45 -8.72 -7.34 5.29
N GLU A 46 -8.02 -6.80 6.30
CA GLU A 46 -8.41 -5.50 6.85
C GLU A 46 -7.44 -4.50 6.25
N ILE A 47 -7.81 -3.95 5.09
CA ILE A 47 -7.47 -2.55 4.83
C ILE A 47 -8.17 -1.80 5.97
N THR A 48 -7.62 -1.87 7.18
CA THR A 48 -7.86 -0.83 8.18
C THR A 48 -7.58 0.41 7.38
N GLU A 49 -8.58 1.27 7.26
CA GLU A 49 -8.48 2.55 6.59
C GLU A 49 -7.37 3.30 7.34
N SER A 50 -6.14 3.03 6.90
CA SER A 50 -4.94 3.29 7.66
C SER A 50 -4.75 4.76 7.46
N GLN A 51 -5.29 5.52 8.41
CA GLN A 51 -5.21 6.95 8.41
C GLN A 51 -3.75 7.36 8.12
N PRO A 52 -3.51 8.31 7.21
CA PRO A 52 -2.19 8.56 6.63
C PRO A 52 -1.18 9.14 7.63
N LEU A 53 -1.60 9.41 8.86
CA LEU A 53 -0.79 9.98 9.93
C LEU A 53 -0.59 8.95 11.05
N SER A 54 0.45 9.15 11.87
CA SER A 54 0.60 8.34 13.07
C SER A 54 -0.55 8.62 14.05
N GLN A 55 -0.87 7.64 14.90
CA GLN A 55 -1.95 7.77 15.88
C GLN A 55 -1.83 9.04 16.75
N ALA A 56 -0.61 9.35 17.20
CA ALA A 56 -0.33 10.55 17.98
C ALA A 56 -0.66 11.86 17.25
N LEU A 57 -0.43 11.93 15.93
CA LEU A 57 -0.79 13.08 15.12
C LEU A 57 -2.30 13.13 14.89
N TRP A 58 -2.95 11.99 14.69
CA TRP A 58 -4.39 11.92 14.48
C TRP A 58 -5.21 12.34 15.70
N ASP A 59 -4.80 11.90 16.89
CA ASP A 59 -5.47 12.20 18.15
C ASP A 59 -5.14 13.60 18.66
N ALA A 60 -4.14 14.27 18.07
CA ALA A 60 -3.80 15.64 18.44
C ALA A 60 -4.99 16.58 18.23
N LYS A 61 -5.44 17.21 19.31
CA LYS A 61 -6.59 18.12 19.31
C LYS A 61 -6.29 19.35 18.45
N VAL A 62 -7.20 19.66 17.53
CA VAL A 62 -7.19 20.96 16.83
C VAL A 62 -7.61 22.06 17.83
N PRO A 63 -6.88 23.18 17.94
CA PRO A 63 -7.24 24.25 18.86
C PRO A 63 -8.68 24.74 18.70
N ASP A 64 -9.33 25.08 19.81
CA ASP A 64 -10.67 25.65 19.77
C ASP A 64 -10.65 27.00 19.03
N ASN A 65 -11.66 27.28 18.20
CA ASN A 65 -11.73 28.45 17.29
C ASN A 65 -10.70 28.48 16.14
N PHE A 66 -10.03 27.37 15.85
CA PHE A 66 -9.12 27.29 14.70
C PHE A 66 -9.85 27.63 13.39
N LYS A 67 -9.31 28.60 12.65
CA LYS A 67 -9.75 28.93 11.30
C LYS A 67 -8.81 28.26 10.32
N THR A 68 -9.33 27.32 9.53
CA THR A 68 -8.54 26.64 8.50
C THR A 68 -8.01 27.68 7.51
N PRO A 69 -6.68 27.78 7.32
CA PRO A 69 -6.11 28.68 6.33
C PRO A 69 -6.50 28.25 4.92
N HIS A 70 -6.53 29.20 3.98
CA HIS A 70 -6.62 28.86 2.57
C HIS A 70 -5.27 28.30 2.11
N LEU A 71 -5.22 26.98 1.88
CA LEU A 71 -4.03 26.29 1.42
C LEU A 71 -4.17 25.91 -0.06
N PRO A 72 -3.08 25.96 -0.85
CA PRO A 72 -3.11 25.44 -2.22
C PRO A 72 -3.41 23.94 -2.21
N THR A 73 -4.07 23.46 -3.26
CA THR A 73 -4.36 22.03 -3.43
C THR A 73 -3.32 21.38 -4.35
N PHE A 74 -2.92 20.16 -4.03
CA PHE A 74 -1.93 19.38 -4.78
C PHE A 74 -2.58 18.15 -5.41
N ASP A 75 -2.56 18.09 -6.74
CA ASP A 75 -3.20 17.03 -7.54
C ASP A 75 -2.23 15.94 -8.02
N GLY A 76 -0.96 16.04 -7.62
CA GLY A 76 0.11 15.15 -8.06
C GLY A 76 0.79 15.57 -9.37
N LYS A 77 0.42 16.69 -10.00
CA LYS A 77 1.01 17.14 -11.28
C LYS A 77 1.96 18.33 -11.15
N SER A 78 1.80 19.16 -10.12
CA SER A 78 2.68 20.30 -9.86
C SER A 78 3.97 19.88 -9.14
N ASP A 79 4.91 20.82 -8.98
CA ASP A 79 6.15 20.58 -8.23
C ASP A 79 5.84 20.30 -6.73
N PRO A 80 6.23 19.14 -6.18
CA PRO A 80 5.99 18.83 -4.77
C PRO A 80 6.74 19.73 -3.78
N SER A 81 7.95 20.19 -4.15
CA SER A 81 8.76 21.09 -3.32
C SER A 81 8.15 22.49 -3.25
N GLU A 82 7.64 23.00 -4.38
CA GLU A 82 6.91 24.27 -4.41
C GLU A 82 5.65 24.21 -3.55
N HIS A 83 4.88 23.11 -3.65
CA HIS A 83 3.70 22.90 -2.81
C HIS A 83 4.04 22.86 -1.31
N LEU A 84 5.06 22.09 -0.93
CA LEU A 84 5.52 22.02 0.46
C LEU A 84 5.98 23.37 0.99
N MET A 85 6.67 24.17 0.16
CA MET A 85 7.07 25.53 0.53
C MET A 85 5.84 26.41 0.77
N ALA A 86 4.87 26.41 -0.15
CA ALA A 86 3.67 27.23 -0.05
C ALA A 86 2.84 26.89 1.20
N VAL A 87 2.60 25.59 1.46
CA VAL A 87 1.90 25.13 2.67
C VAL A 87 2.72 25.45 3.93
N GLY A 88 4.04 25.23 3.88
CA GLY A 88 4.95 25.55 4.99
C GLY A 88 4.93 27.03 5.37
N THR A 89 4.99 27.93 4.39
CA THR A 89 4.90 29.39 4.62
C THR A 89 3.55 29.78 5.23
N GLN A 90 2.43 29.29 4.68
CA GLN A 90 1.10 29.60 5.20
C GLN A 90 0.91 29.11 6.63
N THR A 91 1.34 27.89 6.92
CA THR A 91 1.25 27.31 8.27
C THR A 91 2.17 27.98 9.28
N ALA A 92 3.34 28.47 8.84
CA ALA A 92 4.23 29.27 9.68
C ALA A 92 3.63 30.65 10.02
N ILE A 93 3.02 31.33 9.05
CA ILE A 93 2.40 32.65 9.25
C ILE A 93 1.30 32.60 10.32
N ILE A 94 0.47 31.55 10.32
CA ILE A 94 -0.60 31.38 11.30
C ILE A 94 -0.13 30.78 12.63
N GLY A 95 1.18 30.48 12.76
CA GLY A 95 1.74 29.86 13.96
C GLY A 95 1.19 28.46 14.23
N ALA A 96 0.88 27.67 13.19
CA ALA A 96 0.35 26.33 13.37
C ALA A 96 1.36 25.43 14.10
N ALA A 97 0.88 24.72 15.12
CA ALA A 97 1.68 23.71 15.82
C ALA A 97 2.09 22.57 14.88
N GLU A 98 3.25 21.95 15.12
CA GLU A 98 3.84 20.97 14.20
C GLU A 98 2.89 19.80 13.86
N HIS A 99 2.22 19.26 14.87
CA HIS A 99 1.25 18.18 14.68
C HIS A 99 0.06 18.58 13.81
N LEU A 100 -0.33 19.86 13.85
CA LEU A 100 -1.40 20.41 13.04
C LEU A 100 -0.95 20.62 11.59
N LYS A 101 0.33 20.93 11.35
CA LYS A 101 0.89 21.07 10.00
C LYS A 101 0.72 19.79 9.20
N CYS A 102 0.96 18.62 9.81
CA CYS A 102 0.75 17.33 9.16
C CYS A 102 -0.71 17.13 8.73
N LYS A 103 -1.68 17.41 9.62
CA LYS A 103 -3.11 17.35 9.29
C LYS A 103 -3.49 18.30 8.15
N LEU A 104 -3.01 19.54 8.23
CA LEU A 104 -3.27 20.56 7.22
C LEU A 104 -2.70 20.16 5.86
N LEU A 105 -1.47 19.64 5.83
CA LEU A 105 -0.82 19.15 4.62
C LEU A 105 -1.61 17.99 4.00
N SER A 106 -2.00 16.98 4.78
CA SER A 106 -2.82 15.86 4.28
C SER A 106 -4.14 16.35 3.66
N GLY A 107 -4.74 17.40 4.23
CA GLY A 107 -5.95 18.03 3.69
C GLY A 107 -5.76 18.79 2.37
N THR A 108 -4.53 18.96 1.89
CA THR A 108 -4.24 19.64 0.61
C THR A 108 -4.21 18.70 -0.59
N PHE A 109 -4.22 17.38 -0.38
CA PHE A 109 -4.11 16.41 -1.47
C PHE A 109 -5.45 16.19 -2.18
N LYS A 110 -5.41 16.04 -3.50
CA LYS A 110 -6.56 15.66 -4.34
C LYS A 110 -6.13 14.74 -5.49
N ASP A 111 -7.11 14.15 -6.17
CA ASP A 111 -6.89 13.38 -7.40
C ASP A 111 -5.80 12.31 -7.27
N ALA A 112 -4.75 12.39 -8.10
CA ALA A 112 -3.65 11.42 -8.10
C ALA A 112 -2.81 11.48 -6.81
N ALA A 113 -2.87 12.56 -6.03
CA ALA A 113 -2.17 12.67 -4.76
C ALA A 113 -2.87 11.92 -3.60
N LEU A 114 -4.09 11.41 -3.80
CA LEU A 114 -4.83 10.60 -2.82
C LEU A 114 -4.80 9.08 -3.13
N ARG A 115 -4.11 8.66 -4.20
CA ARG A 115 -4.18 7.30 -4.75
C ARG A 115 -2.84 6.59 -4.77
#